data_AF-A0A235GAU4-F1
#
_entry.id   AF-A0A235GAU4-F1
#
_cell.length_a   1.000
_cell.length_b   1.000
_cell.length_c   1.000
_cell.angle_alpha   90.00
_cell.angle_beta   90.00
_cell.angle_gamma   90.00
#
_symmetry.space_group_name_H-M   'P 1'
#
loop_
_entity.id
_entity.type
_entity.pdbx_description
1 polymer ?
#
loop_
_entity_poly.entity_id
_entity_poly.type
_entity_poly.pdbx_seq_one_letter_code
_entity_poly.pdbx_strand_id
1 'polypeptide(L)'
;MVNLNYMAICSLDGYVADAEGNFDWAAPDEEVHAFVNDLERDVGTYLLGRRMYETMSVWESMEGFDSSPVTDDYGRIWRGADKIVYSTTLPAPMTARTRLGRTFDQ
;
A
#
# COMPACT_ATOMS: atom_id res chain seq x y z
N MET A 1 17.12 -15.65 4.36
CA MET A 1 16.16 -16.04 3.30
C MET A 1 15.21 -14.87 3.14
N VAL A 2 14.87 -14.48 1.91
CA VAL A 2 13.92 -13.39 1.67
C VAL A 2 12.55 -14.01 1.47
N ASN A 3 11.55 -13.50 2.18
CA ASN A 3 10.17 -13.94 2.06
C ASN A 3 9.39 -12.94 1.20
N LEU A 4 8.56 -13.44 0.30
CA LEU A 4 7.65 -12.63 -0.50
C LEU A 4 6.23 -12.88 -0.01
N ASN A 5 5.61 -11.84 0.53
CA ASN A 5 4.25 -11.88 1.05
C ASN A 5 3.30 -11.25 0.02
N TYR A 6 2.20 -11.93 -0.27
CA TYR A 6 1.11 -11.41 -1.09
C TYR A 6 -0.09 -11.18 -0.18
N MET A 7 -0.47 -9.92 0.00
CA MET A 7 -1.59 -9.52 0.85
C MET A 7 -2.44 -8.50 0.11
N ALA A 8 -3.75 -8.68 0.18
CA ALA A 8 -4.76 -7.73 -0.29
C ALA A 8 -6.04 -7.95 0.51
N ILE A 9 -6.75 -6.87 0.82
CA ILE A 9 -8.14 -6.93 1.27
C ILE A 9 -9.01 -7.20 0.03
N CYS A 10 -9.87 -8.21 0.08
CA CYS A 10 -10.75 -8.56 -1.02
C CYS A 10 -12.12 -9.03 -0.53
N SER A 11 -13.09 -9.01 -1.45
CA SER A 11 -14.40 -9.63 -1.25
C SER A 11 -14.28 -11.15 -1.20
N LEU A 12 -15.36 -11.81 -0.74
CA LEU A 12 -15.42 -13.28 -0.66
C LEU A 12 -15.23 -13.96 -2.03
N ASP A 13 -15.67 -13.32 -3.10
CA ASP A 13 -15.53 -13.76 -4.49
C ASP A 13 -14.22 -13.27 -5.15
N GLY A 14 -13.32 -12.64 -4.39
CA GLY A 14 -11.92 -12.41 -4.79
C GLY A 14 -11.63 -11.08 -5.49
N TYR A 15 -12.53 -10.10 -5.42
CA TYR A 15 -12.33 -8.78 -6.01
C TYR A 15 -11.71 -7.80 -5.01
N VAL A 16 -10.81 -6.93 -5.48
CA VAL A 16 -10.16 -5.88 -4.67
C VAL A 16 -10.72 -4.47 -4.97
N ALA A 17 -11.55 -4.36 -6.01
CA ALA A 17 -12.22 -3.14 -6.43
C ALA A 17 -13.49 -3.52 -7.20
N ASP A 18 -14.45 -2.60 -7.29
CA ASP A 18 -15.65 -2.74 -8.11
C ASP A 18 -15.36 -2.50 -9.62
N ALA A 19 -16.41 -2.50 -10.44
CA ALA A 19 -16.30 -2.33 -11.90
C ALA A 19 -15.79 -0.94 -12.30
N GLU A 20 -16.01 0.06 -11.47
CA GLU A 20 -15.57 1.44 -11.63
C GLU A 20 -14.18 1.68 -11.03
N GLY A 21 -13.65 0.72 -10.27
CA GLY A 21 -12.35 0.78 -9.60
C GLY A 21 -12.39 1.30 -8.16
N ASN A 22 -13.57 1.47 -7.55
CA ASN A 22 -13.70 1.88 -6.16
C ASN A 22 -13.52 0.69 -5.21
N PHE A 23 -13.01 0.99 -4.02
CA PHE A 23 -12.71 0.02 -2.97
C PHE A 23 -13.25 0.45 -1.60
N ASP A 24 -14.05 1.52 -1.53
CA ASP A 24 -14.59 2.07 -0.28
C ASP A 24 -15.45 1.06 0.50
N TRP A 25 -16.05 0.11 -0.21
CA TRP A 25 -16.81 -1.00 0.36
C TRP A 25 -15.95 -2.00 1.15
N ALA A 26 -14.63 -1.98 0.95
CA ALA A 26 -13.65 -2.86 1.57
C ALA A 26 -12.87 -2.20 2.71
N ALA A 27 -13.24 -0.97 3.12
CA ALA A 27 -12.56 -0.26 4.19
C ALA A 27 -12.60 -1.10 5.49
N PRO A 28 -11.44 -1.47 6.07
CA PRO A 28 -11.40 -2.25 7.29
C PRO A 28 -11.87 -1.41 8.48
N ASP A 29 -12.48 -2.08 9.47
CA ASP A 29 -12.63 -1.49 10.80
C ASP A 29 -11.28 -1.39 11.52
N GLU A 30 -11.26 -0.79 12.72
CA GLU A 30 -10.02 -0.57 13.47
C GLU A 30 -9.31 -1.88 13.87
N GLU A 31 -10.06 -2.95 14.14
CA GLU A 31 -9.48 -4.24 14.55
C GLU A 31 -8.77 -4.89 13.36
N VAL A 32 -9.44 -4.95 12.21
CA VAL A 32 -8.86 -5.51 10.99
C VAL A 32 -7.69 -4.66 10.50
N HIS A 33 -7.78 -3.33 10.62
CA HIS A 33 -6.69 -2.43 10.25
C HIS A 33 -5.46 -2.65 11.15
N ALA A 34 -5.64 -2.77 12.47
CA ALA A 34 -4.53 -3.06 13.39
C ALA A 34 -3.86 -4.41 13.06
N PHE A 35 -4.65 -5.44 12.72
CA PHE A 35 -4.12 -6.72 12.27
C PHE A 35 -3.29 -6.59 10.99
N VAL A 36 -3.77 -5.82 10.01
CA VAL A 36 -3.02 -5.53 8.77
C VAL A 36 -1.72 -4.78 9.09
N ASN A 37 -1.74 -3.79 9.98
CA ASN A 37 -0.54 -3.07 10.39
C ASN A 37 0.51 -4.02 10.97
N ASP A 38 0.11 -4.96 11.82
CA ASP A 38 1.03 -5.92 12.42
C ASP A 38 1.60 -6.91 11.39
N LEU A 39 0.82 -7.29 10.37
CA LEU A 39 1.34 -8.08 9.24
C LEU A 39 2.34 -7.31 8.38
N GLU A 40 2.11 -6.02 8.16
CA GLU A 40 2.95 -5.19 7.28
C GLU A 40 4.18 -4.60 7.99
N ARG A 41 4.20 -4.55 9.32
CA ARG A 41 5.23 -3.85 10.10
C ARG A 41 6.67 -4.27 9.77
N ASP A 42 6.88 -5.56 9.50
CA ASP A 42 8.19 -6.12 9.20
C ASP A 42 8.52 -6.13 7.69
N VAL A 43 7.62 -5.61 6.84
CA VAL A 43 7.83 -5.53 5.40
C VAL A 43 8.83 -4.41 5.09
N GLY A 44 10.04 -4.79 4.71
CA GLY A 44 11.08 -3.84 4.33
C GLY A 44 10.89 -3.19 2.96
N THR A 45 10.19 -3.85 2.02
CA THR A 45 10.02 -3.35 0.66
C THR A 45 8.69 -3.75 0.05
N TYR A 46 7.93 -2.78 -0.45
CA TYR A 46 6.74 -2.99 -1.26
C TYR A 46 7.07 -3.08 -2.75
N LEU A 47 6.47 -4.06 -3.43
CA LEU A 47 6.52 -4.19 -4.88
C LEU A 47 5.13 -3.83 -5.43
N LEU A 48 5.03 -2.73 -6.16
CA LEU A 48 3.74 -2.15 -6.54
C LEU A 48 3.64 -1.92 -8.06
N GLY A 49 2.45 -2.11 -8.61
CA GLY A 49 2.10 -1.55 -9.91
C GLY A 49 1.69 -0.08 -9.79
N ARG A 50 1.68 0.65 -10.92
CA ARG A 50 1.34 2.10 -10.96
C ARG A 50 0.06 2.45 -10.20
N ARG A 51 -1.07 1.78 -10.50
CA ARG A 51 -2.38 2.13 -9.93
C ARG A 51 -2.40 1.99 -8.41
N MET A 52 -1.93 0.84 -7.90
CA MET A 52 -1.86 0.61 -6.46
C MET A 52 -0.95 1.63 -5.78
N TYR A 53 0.19 1.94 -6.39
CA TYR A 53 1.11 2.95 -5.88
C TYR A 53 0.45 4.35 -5.80
N GLU A 54 -0.26 4.78 -6.84
CA GLU A 54 -1.00 6.05 -6.85
C GLU A 54 -2.07 6.08 -5.75
N THR A 55 -2.86 5.01 -5.61
CA THR A 55 -3.88 4.87 -4.55
C THR A 55 -3.27 4.94 -3.15
N MET A 56 -2.17 4.22 -2.91
CA MET A 56 -1.53 4.15 -1.60
C MET A 56 -0.67 5.37 -1.25
N SER A 57 -0.40 6.26 -2.23
CA SER A 57 0.43 7.44 -2.00
C SER A 57 -0.17 8.42 -0.98
N VAL A 58 -1.46 8.32 -0.67
CA VAL A 58 -2.11 9.11 0.40
C VAL A 58 -1.42 8.94 1.75
N TRP A 59 -0.89 7.75 2.04
CA TRP A 59 -0.20 7.41 3.28
C TRP A 59 1.12 8.17 3.47
N GLU A 60 1.64 8.78 2.42
CA GLU A 60 2.82 9.65 2.52
C GLU A 60 2.54 10.91 3.34
N SER A 61 1.33 11.46 3.23
CA SER A 61 0.94 12.72 3.86
C SER A 61 -0.20 12.58 4.88
N MET A 62 -0.73 11.37 5.07
CA MET A 62 -1.80 11.10 6.02
C MET A 62 -1.23 11.13 7.45
N GLU A 63 -1.36 12.29 8.10
CA GLU A 63 -1.08 12.57 9.52
C GLU A 63 -2.01 13.73 9.97
N GLY A 64 -2.56 13.72 11.19
CA GLY A 64 -3.25 14.90 11.72
C GLY A 64 -4.24 14.70 12.86
N PHE A 65 -4.91 15.80 13.24
CA PHE A 65 -5.84 15.88 14.39
C PHE A 65 -7.11 15.00 14.24
N ASP A 66 -7.40 14.50 13.04
CA ASP A 66 -8.61 13.74 12.70
C ASP A 66 -8.30 12.33 12.18
N SER A 67 -7.03 11.88 12.27
CA SER A 67 -6.67 10.48 11.98
C SER A 67 -6.76 9.61 13.22
N SER A 68 -7.21 8.37 13.05
CA SER A 68 -7.21 7.39 14.14
C SER A 68 -5.78 6.88 14.40
N PRO A 69 -5.50 6.34 15.62
CA PRO A 69 -4.19 5.80 15.94
C PRO A 69 -3.73 4.69 14.97
N VAL A 70 -4.66 3.87 14.46
CA VAL A 70 -4.35 2.79 13.49
C VAL A 70 -3.98 3.35 12.12
N THR A 71 -4.63 4.43 11.68
CA THR A 71 -4.31 5.17 10.45
C THR A 71 -2.92 5.81 10.53
N ASP A 72 -2.62 6.48 11.65
CA ASP A 72 -1.30 7.07 11.88
C ASP A 72 -0.18 6.02 11.88
N ASP A 73 -0.47 4.84 12.44
CA ASP A 73 0.47 3.74 12.47
C ASP A 73 0.76 3.17 11.10
N TYR A 74 -0.26 2.96 10.26
CA TYR A 74 -0.05 2.54 8.89
C TYR A 74 0.73 3.59 8.08
N GLY A 75 0.45 4.88 8.29
CA GLY A 75 1.24 5.96 7.69
C GLY A 75 2.74 5.85 8.03
N ARG A 76 3.08 5.53 9.27
CA ARG A 76 4.49 5.31 9.68
C ARG A 76 5.09 4.07 9.03
N ILE A 77 4.34 2.96 8.97
CA ILE A 77 4.77 1.72 8.30
C ILE A 77 5.07 2.02 6.83
N TRP A 78 4.12 2.64 6.13
CA TRP A 78 4.27 3.07 4.76
C TRP A 78 5.53 3.93 4.61
N ARG A 79 5.68 5.04 5.33
CA ARG A 79 6.84 5.94 5.18
C ARG A 79 8.18 5.27 5.53
N GLY A 80 8.18 4.25 6.38
CA GLY A 80 9.39 3.49 6.76
C GLY A 80 9.88 2.49 5.72
N ALA A 81 8.98 1.90 4.93
CA ALA A 81 9.33 0.87 3.94
C ALA A 81 9.99 1.47 2.68
N ASP A 82 10.83 0.69 2.00
CA ASP A 82 11.20 0.99 0.60
C ASP A 82 10.06 0.62 -0.34
N LYS A 83 9.97 1.26 -1.51
CA LYS A 83 9.01 0.88 -2.57
C LYS A 83 9.74 0.70 -3.89
N ILE A 84 9.39 -0.35 -4.62
CA ILE A 84 9.73 -0.51 -6.03
C ILE A 84 8.42 -0.51 -6.82
N VAL A 85 8.25 0.52 -7.64
CA VAL A 85 7.07 0.65 -8.50
C VAL A 85 7.43 0.18 -9.89
N TYR A 86 6.75 -0.85 -10.38
CA TYR A 86 6.94 -1.34 -11.73
C TYR A 86 5.91 -0.69 -12.66
N SER A 87 6.40 0.16 -13.57
CA SER A 87 5.54 0.86 -14.53
C SER A 87 6.31 1.42 -15.73
N THR A 88 5.72 1.28 -16.91
CA THR A 88 6.16 1.94 -18.15
C THR A 88 5.58 3.34 -18.33
N THR A 89 4.53 3.67 -17.57
CA THR A 89 3.70 4.86 -17.79
C THR A 89 3.76 5.86 -16.64
N LEU A 90 4.22 5.46 -15.45
CA LEU A 90 4.52 6.40 -14.37
C LEU A 90 5.74 7.23 -14.76
N PRO A 91 5.67 8.57 -14.79
CA PRO A 91 6.79 9.41 -15.18
C PRO A 91 7.91 9.39 -14.12
N ALA A 92 7.56 9.60 -12.86
CA ALA A 92 8.47 9.64 -11.72
C ALA A 92 7.75 9.23 -10.42
N PRO A 93 8.47 8.72 -9.40
CA PRO A 93 7.94 8.52 -8.05
C PRO A 93 7.43 9.81 -7.40
N MET A 94 6.43 9.69 -6.53
CA MET A 94 5.76 10.78 -5.79
C MET A 94 5.96 10.71 -4.26
N THR A 95 6.50 9.61 -3.75
CA THR A 95 6.69 9.34 -2.31
C THR A 95 8.16 9.05 -2.02
N ALA A 96 8.58 9.27 -0.77
CA ALA A 96 9.95 8.96 -0.36
C ALA A 96 10.27 7.47 -0.51
N ARG A 97 11.57 7.14 -0.51
CA ARG A 97 12.07 5.75 -0.52
C ARG A 97 11.52 4.90 -1.68
N THR A 98 11.24 5.54 -2.82
CA THR A 98 10.64 4.88 -3.97
C THR A 98 11.55 4.85 -5.18
N ARG A 99 11.72 3.66 -5.78
CA ARG A 99 12.40 3.46 -7.07
C ARG A 99 11.40 3.01 -8.12
N LEU A 100 11.54 3.55 -9.33
CA LEU A 100 10.75 3.16 -10.49
C LEU A 100 11.50 2.10 -11.32
N GLY A 101 10.94 0.90 -11.43
CA GLY A 101 11.37 -0.15 -12.35
C GLY A 101 10.54 -0.12 -13.64
N ARG A 102 11.18 -0.25 -14.80
CA ARG A 102 10.46 -0.31 -16.10
C ARG A 102 10.03 -1.73 -16.46
N THR A 103 10.75 -2.73 -15.95
CA THR A 103 10.47 -4.17 -16.14
C THR A 103 10.71 -4.90 -14.81
N PHE A 104 10.04 -6.03 -14.59
CA PHE A 104 10.12 -6.79 -13.35
C PHE A 104 11.36 -7.70 -13.27
N ASP A 105 11.82 -8.23 -14.41
CA ASP A 105 12.86 -9.27 -14.48
C ASP A 105 14.31 -8.73 -14.41
N GLN A 106 14.57 -7.67 -13.66
CA GLN A 106 15.92 -7.11 -13.46
C GLN A 106 16.54 -7.52 -12.15
#